data_AF-A0A256Y498-F1
#
_entry.id   AF-A0A256Y498-F1
#
_cell.length_a   1.000
_cell.length_b   1.000
_cell.length_c   1.000
_cell.angle_alpha   90.00
_cell.angle_beta   90.00
_cell.angle_gamma   90.00
#
_symmetry.space_group_name_H-M   'P 1'
#
loop_
_entity.id
_entity.type
_entity.pdbx_description
1 polymer ?
#
loop_
_entity_poly.entity_id
_entity_poly.type
_entity_poly.pdbx_seq_one_letter_code
_entity_poly.pdbx_strand_id
1 'polypeptide(L)'
;MKNKIKKKLNEFSLECKNHLNNLKIITTAGKYNIELSSRTLSDVIEKEVISFIIDYFGKNNIKYGSWTGYDVIIVNLENITIYVNIKTNLFNPKMDGTWLCSASVIEKLKKQRVLEFLYCVKFEYKKEDNYLKFISEKVAGPISDIELIYYAKGEETKYKIRREFNGRHCHILNKYYE
;
A
#
# COMPACT_ATOMS: atom_id res chain seq x y z
N MET A 1 6.63 -2.95 -21.22
CA MET A 1 5.29 -3.15 -20.61
C MET A 1 5.31 -2.88 -19.11
N LYS A 2 6.05 -3.66 -18.30
CA LYS A 2 6.23 -3.42 -16.84
C LYS A 2 6.65 -1.97 -16.51
N ASN A 3 7.63 -1.42 -17.24
CA ASN A 3 8.07 -0.02 -17.05
C ASN A 3 6.97 1.02 -17.34
N LYS A 4 6.07 0.73 -18.28
CA LYS A 4 4.97 1.64 -18.64
C LYS A 4 3.87 1.63 -17.58
N ILE A 5 3.54 0.45 -17.05
CA ILE A 5 2.64 0.30 -15.90
C ILE A 5 3.21 1.03 -14.68
N LYS A 6 4.48 0.76 -14.33
CA LYS A 6 5.14 1.40 -13.19
C LYS A 6 5.18 2.92 -13.34
N LYS A 7 5.47 3.43 -14.54
CA LYS A 7 5.40 4.88 -14.85
C LYS A 7 4.02 5.46 -14.55
N LYS A 8 2.94 4.84 -15.06
CA LYS A 8 1.56 5.32 -14.79
C LYS A 8 1.17 5.24 -13.32
N LEU A 9 1.63 4.21 -12.61
CA LEU A 9 1.40 4.10 -11.16
C LEU A 9 2.18 5.17 -10.38
N ASN A 10 3.37 5.55 -10.84
CA ASN A 10 4.14 6.67 -10.26
C ASN A 10 3.46 8.03 -10.53
N GLU A 11 2.92 8.24 -11.73
CA GLU A 11 2.14 9.45 -12.05
C GLU A 11 0.89 9.51 -11.17
N PHE A 12 0.13 8.42 -11.09
CA PHE A 12 -1.02 8.29 -10.19
C PHE A 12 -0.64 8.54 -8.72
N SER A 13 0.43 7.92 -8.22
CA SER A 13 0.79 8.03 -6.80
C SER A 13 1.20 9.45 -6.42
N LEU A 14 1.89 10.17 -7.32
CA LEU A 14 2.25 11.58 -7.14
C LEU A 14 1.00 12.46 -7.08
N GLU A 15 0.08 12.30 -8.04
CA GLU A 15 -1.18 13.06 -8.05
C GLU A 15 -2.05 12.74 -6.83
N CYS A 16 -2.13 11.46 -6.45
CA CYS A 16 -2.87 11.01 -5.28
C CYS A 16 -2.27 11.57 -3.99
N LYS A 17 -0.95 11.62 -3.84
CA LYS A 17 -0.31 12.27 -2.68
C LYS A 17 -0.69 13.74 -2.58
N ASN A 18 -0.68 14.47 -3.70
CA ASN A 18 -1.06 15.87 -3.73
C ASN A 18 -2.53 16.06 -3.34
N HIS A 19 -3.41 15.20 -3.86
CA HIS A 19 -4.82 15.16 -3.48
C HIS A 19 -4.99 14.91 -1.96
N LEU A 20 -4.34 13.89 -1.42
CA LEU A 20 -4.41 13.56 0.02
C LEU A 20 -3.92 14.71 0.91
N ASN A 21 -2.85 15.41 0.50
CA ASN A 21 -2.38 16.61 1.20
C ASN A 21 -3.38 17.78 1.13
N ASN A 22 -4.10 17.92 0.00
CA ASN A 22 -5.12 18.96 -0.16
C ASN A 22 -6.38 18.70 0.69
N LEU A 23 -6.73 17.43 0.94
CA LEU A 23 -7.86 17.05 1.81
C LEU A 23 -7.65 17.46 3.27
N LYS A 24 -6.40 17.62 3.72
CA LYS A 24 -6.05 17.88 5.12
C LYS A 24 -6.75 16.91 6.09
N ILE A 25 -6.58 15.61 5.85
CA ILE A 25 -7.21 14.54 6.64
C ILE A 25 -6.92 14.76 8.12
N ILE A 26 -7.97 14.97 8.92
CA ILE A 26 -7.86 15.30 10.34
C ILE A 26 -7.35 14.12 11.16
N THR A 27 -6.52 14.41 12.17
CA THR A 27 -5.91 13.42 13.06
C THR A 27 -6.67 13.24 14.36
N THR A 28 -7.67 14.07 14.64
CA THR A 28 -8.46 14.09 15.88
C THR A 28 -9.95 14.07 15.58
N ALA A 29 -10.74 13.57 16.54
CA ALA A 29 -12.19 13.53 16.41
C ALA A 29 -12.92 13.88 17.73
N GLY A 30 -14.11 14.44 17.58
CA GLY A 30 -15.04 14.74 18.67
C GLY A 30 -14.69 16.00 19.48
N LYS A 31 -15.57 16.33 20.44
CA LYS A 31 -15.47 17.52 21.29
C LYS A 31 -14.17 17.62 22.10
N TYR A 32 -13.54 16.48 22.36
CA TYR A 32 -12.32 16.38 23.19
C TYR A 32 -11.03 16.23 22.39
N ASN A 33 -11.07 16.38 21.06
CA ASN A 33 -9.90 16.24 20.17
C ASN A 33 -9.13 14.93 20.39
N ILE A 34 -9.85 13.80 20.48
CA ILE A 34 -9.23 12.48 20.70
C ILE A 34 -8.42 12.12 19.46
N GLU A 35 -7.14 11.79 19.64
CA GLU A 35 -6.27 11.37 18.54
C GLU A 35 -6.72 10.02 17.94
N LEU A 36 -6.84 9.98 16.61
CA LEU A 36 -7.19 8.78 15.88
C LEU A 36 -6.02 7.79 15.86
N SER A 37 -6.36 6.52 16.05
CA SER A 37 -5.39 5.42 15.96
C SER A 37 -4.79 5.33 14.55
N SER A 38 -3.56 4.84 14.44
CA SER A 38 -2.91 4.64 13.13
C SER A 38 -3.70 3.68 12.23
N ARG A 39 -4.46 2.74 12.80
CA ARG A 39 -5.35 1.86 12.06
C ARG A 39 -6.53 2.63 11.46
N THR A 40 -7.22 3.41 12.28
CA THR A 40 -8.32 4.27 11.83
C THR A 40 -7.87 5.23 10.73
N LEU A 41 -6.69 5.83 10.90
CA LEU A 41 -6.11 6.69 9.88
C LEU A 41 -5.80 5.90 8.60
N SER A 42 -5.20 4.70 8.69
CA SER A 42 -4.98 3.85 7.50
C SER A 42 -6.27 3.58 6.73
N ASP A 43 -7.34 3.21 7.44
CA ASP A 43 -8.63 2.90 6.80
C ASP A 43 -9.23 4.12 6.09
N VAL A 44 -9.10 5.32 6.67
CA VAL A 44 -9.55 6.58 6.03
C VAL A 44 -8.73 6.87 4.78
N ILE A 45 -7.40 6.82 4.89
CA ILE A 45 -6.50 7.09 3.77
C ILE A 45 -6.74 6.11 2.62
N GLU A 46 -6.87 4.81 2.93
CA GLU A 46 -7.14 3.79 1.91
C GLU A 46 -8.45 4.05 1.16
N LYS A 47 -9.50 4.49 1.85
CA LYS A 47 -10.76 4.90 1.20
C LYS A 47 -10.57 6.09 0.26
N GLU A 48 -9.83 7.11 0.68
CA GLU A 48 -9.53 8.26 -0.18
C GLU A 48 -8.71 7.86 -1.41
N VAL A 49 -7.69 7.02 -1.22
CA VAL A 49 -6.89 6.47 -2.35
C VAL A 49 -7.76 5.65 -3.30
N ILE A 50 -8.69 4.85 -2.78
CA ILE A 50 -9.64 4.07 -3.57
C ILE A 50 -10.62 4.97 -4.32
N SER A 51 -11.08 6.06 -3.73
CA SER A 51 -11.91 7.02 -4.44
C SER A 51 -11.10 7.66 -5.58
N PHE A 52 -9.89 8.13 -5.27
CA PHE A 52 -9.02 8.79 -6.23
C PHE A 52 -8.60 7.89 -7.38
N ILE A 53 -8.31 6.60 -7.13
CA ILE A 53 -7.95 5.64 -8.19
C ILE A 53 -9.13 5.38 -9.16
N ILE A 54 -10.37 5.41 -8.66
CA ILE A 54 -11.58 5.30 -9.47
C ILE A 54 -11.75 6.51 -10.37
N ASP A 55 -11.52 7.71 -9.83
CA ASP A 55 -11.62 8.95 -10.60
C ASP A 55 -10.50 9.06 -11.63
N TYR A 56 -9.27 8.71 -11.24
CA TYR A 56 -8.07 8.83 -12.08
C TYR A 56 -8.08 7.87 -13.28
N PHE A 57 -8.35 6.59 -13.05
CA PHE A 57 -8.36 5.58 -14.12
C PHE A 57 -9.74 5.38 -14.76
N GLY A 58 -10.79 5.94 -14.17
CA GLY A 58 -12.17 5.79 -14.59
C GLY A 58 -12.82 4.51 -14.07
N LYS A 59 -14.06 4.65 -13.55
CA LYS A 59 -14.84 3.56 -12.94
C LYS A 59 -14.96 2.29 -13.77
N ASN A 60 -15.03 2.40 -15.10
CA ASN A 60 -15.14 1.25 -16.00
C ASN A 60 -13.86 0.39 -16.04
N ASN A 61 -12.73 0.94 -15.61
CA ASN A 61 -11.43 0.27 -15.58
C ASN A 61 -11.09 -0.30 -14.20
N ILE A 62 -11.95 -0.13 -13.20
CA ILE A 62 -11.67 -0.51 -11.81
C ILE A 62 -12.60 -1.62 -11.33
N LYS A 63 -12.03 -2.60 -10.62
CA LYS A 63 -12.77 -3.60 -9.84
C LYS A 63 -12.12 -3.80 -8.48
N TYR A 64 -12.89 -4.26 -7.51
CA TYR A 64 -12.37 -4.66 -6.20
C TYR A 64 -11.97 -6.13 -6.24
N GLY A 65 -10.73 -6.42 -5.84
CA GLY A 65 -10.27 -7.78 -5.58
C GLY A 65 -10.09 -7.98 -4.08
N SER A 66 -10.58 -9.10 -3.55
CA SER A 66 -10.32 -9.47 -2.15
C SER A 66 -9.93 -10.95 -2.07
N TRP A 67 -8.82 -11.24 -1.40
CA TRP A 67 -8.41 -12.60 -1.05
C TRP A 67 -8.24 -12.72 0.45
N THR A 68 -9.22 -13.32 1.14
CA THR A 68 -9.13 -13.59 2.59
C THR A 68 -8.63 -12.38 3.41
N GLY A 69 -9.22 -11.20 3.18
CA GLY A 69 -8.82 -9.96 3.87
C GLY A 69 -7.54 -9.30 3.35
N TYR A 70 -7.05 -9.71 2.18
CA TYR A 70 -6.04 -8.99 1.41
C TYR A 70 -6.72 -8.24 0.26
N ASP A 71 -6.90 -6.93 0.46
CA ASP A 71 -7.61 -6.08 -0.49
C ASP A 71 -6.66 -5.51 -1.54
N VAL A 72 -7.08 -5.61 -2.80
CA VAL A 72 -6.41 -5.00 -3.95
C VAL A 72 -7.42 -4.30 -4.83
N ILE A 73 -6.97 -3.28 -5.52
CA ILE A 73 -7.71 -2.66 -6.60
C ILE A 73 -7.24 -3.27 -7.92
N ILE A 74 -8.17 -3.81 -8.69
CA ILE A 74 -7.91 -4.35 -10.02
C ILE A 74 -8.09 -3.20 -11.00
N VAL A 75 -7.05 -2.90 -11.77
CA VAL A 75 -7.04 -1.82 -12.76
C VAL A 75 -6.82 -2.43 -14.15
N ASN A 76 -7.73 -2.14 -15.09
CA ASN A 76 -7.47 -2.37 -16.50
C ASN A 76 -6.70 -1.17 -17.05
N LEU A 77 -5.43 -1.37 -17.33
CA LEU A 77 -4.52 -0.35 -17.81
C LEU A 77 -3.93 -0.81 -19.13
N GLU A 78 -4.33 -0.14 -20.22
CA GLU A 78 -3.84 -0.44 -21.58
C GLU A 78 -4.10 -1.89 -22.02
N ASN A 79 -5.32 -2.39 -21.78
CA ASN A 79 -5.75 -3.77 -22.05
C ASN A 79 -5.03 -4.84 -21.21
N ILE A 80 -4.36 -4.43 -20.13
CA ILE A 80 -3.72 -5.34 -19.17
C ILE A 80 -4.39 -5.15 -17.82
N THR A 81 -4.81 -6.27 -17.23
CA THR A 81 -5.31 -6.28 -15.85
C THR A 81 -4.14 -6.32 -14.88
N ILE A 82 -4.01 -5.29 -14.05
CA ILE A 82 -3.05 -5.23 -12.96
C ILE A 82 -3.79 -5.22 -11.62
N TYR A 83 -3.09 -5.62 -10.57
CA TYR A 83 -3.58 -5.61 -9.19
C TYR A 83 -2.74 -4.61 -8.41
N VAL A 84 -3.38 -3.68 -7.71
CA VAL A 84 -2.73 -2.63 -6.95
C VAL A 84 -3.08 -2.82 -5.48
N ASN A 85 -2.08 -3.15 -4.69
CA ASN A 85 -2.22 -3.16 -3.24
C ASN A 85 -1.79 -1.82 -2.68
N ILE A 86 -2.65 -1.23 -1.85
CA ILE A 86 -2.42 0.09 -1.25
C ILE A 86 -1.81 -0.13 0.13
N LYS A 87 -0.75 0.61 0.45
CA LYS A 87 -0.11 0.64 1.77
C LYS A 87 -0.05 2.06 2.29
N THR A 88 -0.42 2.23 3.55
CA THR A 88 -0.29 3.50 4.23
C THR A 88 0.51 3.29 5.51
N ASN A 89 1.57 4.07 5.67
CA ASN A 89 2.49 3.92 6.79
C ASN A 89 2.75 5.26 7.45
N LEU A 90 2.73 5.29 8.78
CA LEU A 90 3.38 6.36 9.51
C LEU A 90 4.88 6.34 9.16
N PHE A 91 5.43 7.49 8.79
CA PHE A 91 6.81 7.58 8.34
C PHE A 91 7.76 7.15 9.44
N ASN A 92 8.59 6.16 9.14
CA ASN A 92 9.65 5.69 10.01
C ASN A 92 10.89 5.34 9.18
N PRO A 93 11.92 6.20 9.15
CA PRO A 93 13.12 5.99 8.34
C PRO A 93 13.98 4.82 8.83
N LYS A 94 13.70 4.27 10.03
CA LYS A 94 14.45 3.15 10.60
C LYS A 94 13.92 1.78 10.17
N MET A 95 12.81 1.72 9.43
CA MET A 95 12.23 0.46 8.96
C MET A 95 12.84 0.06 7.62
N ASP A 96 13.16 -1.22 7.47
CA ASP A 96 13.75 -1.78 6.25
C ASP A 96 12.69 -2.26 5.26
N GLY A 97 11.48 -2.57 5.74
CA GLY A 97 10.43 -3.15 4.91
C GLY A 97 9.02 -2.78 5.33
N THR A 98 8.11 -2.93 4.38
CA THR A 98 6.67 -2.70 4.53
C THR A 98 5.93 -4.02 4.45
N TRP A 99 5.04 -4.27 5.40
CA TRP A 99 4.17 -5.46 5.38
C TRP A 99 3.34 -5.49 4.11
N LEU A 100 3.32 -6.64 3.42
CA LEU A 100 2.56 -6.87 2.21
C LEU A 100 1.25 -7.60 2.52
N CYS A 101 1.35 -8.88 2.92
CA CYS A 101 0.23 -9.72 3.34
C CYS A 101 0.71 -10.98 4.08
N SER A 102 -0.20 -11.89 4.43
CA SER A 102 0.19 -13.20 4.96
C SER A 102 0.90 -14.06 3.92
N ALA A 103 1.78 -14.96 4.36
CA ALA A 103 2.50 -15.86 3.47
C ALA A 103 1.57 -16.82 2.71
N SER A 104 0.47 -17.25 3.34
CA SER A 104 -0.54 -18.09 2.68
C SER A 104 -1.22 -17.40 1.50
N VAL A 105 -1.43 -16.08 1.58
CA VAL A 105 -1.96 -15.29 0.47
C VAL A 105 -0.93 -15.21 -0.66
N ILE A 106 0.35 -14.92 -0.35
CA ILE A 106 1.41 -14.90 -1.37
C ILE A 106 1.52 -16.24 -2.11
N GLU A 107 1.51 -17.36 -1.40
CA GLU A 107 1.58 -18.68 -2.05
C GLU A 107 0.38 -18.94 -2.98
N LYS A 108 -0.82 -18.50 -2.59
CA LYS A 108 -2.01 -18.60 -3.44
C LYS A 108 -1.86 -17.74 -4.70
N LEU A 109 -1.43 -16.48 -4.55
CA LEU A 109 -1.23 -15.56 -5.67
C LEU A 109 -0.11 -16.03 -6.61
N LYS A 110 0.94 -16.65 -6.07
CA LYS A 110 2.03 -17.27 -6.84
C LYS A 110 1.52 -18.41 -7.71
N LYS A 111 0.72 -19.34 -7.14
CA LYS A 111 0.09 -20.44 -7.89
C LYS A 111 -0.82 -19.94 -9.01
N GLN A 112 -1.47 -18.80 -8.81
CA GLN A 112 -2.36 -18.16 -9.79
C GLN A 112 -1.62 -17.23 -10.77
N ARG A 113 -0.28 -17.14 -10.69
CA ARG A 113 0.56 -16.21 -11.48
C ARG A 113 0.15 -14.73 -11.36
N VAL A 114 -0.53 -14.36 -10.28
CA VAL A 114 -1.00 -12.98 -10.04
C VAL A 114 0.17 -12.05 -9.71
N LEU A 115 1.26 -12.58 -9.11
CA LEU A 115 2.41 -11.76 -8.71
C LEU A 115 3.09 -11.04 -9.88
N GLU A 116 2.96 -11.54 -11.11
CA GLU A 116 3.46 -10.91 -12.35
C GLU A 116 2.73 -9.60 -12.68
N PHE A 117 1.54 -9.40 -12.11
CA PHE A 117 0.65 -8.27 -12.35
C PHE A 117 0.30 -7.51 -11.07
N LEU A 118 0.83 -7.94 -9.91
CA LEU A 118 0.63 -7.30 -8.63
C LEU A 118 1.68 -6.20 -8.43
N TYR A 119 1.21 -5.01 -8.11
CA TYR A 119 2.01 -3.85 -7.75
C TYR A 119 1.57 -3.33 -6.39
N CYS A 120 2.44 -2.60 -5.72
CA CYS A 120 2.17 -2.00 -4.43
C CYS A 120 2.41 -0.49 -4.52
N VAL A 121 1.40 0.29 -4.15
CA VAL A 121 1.54 1.75 -3.98
C VAL A 121 1.59 2.03 -2.48
N LYS A 122 2.63 2.73 -2.04
CA LYS A 122 2.86 3.08 -0.64
C LYS A 122 2.82 4.59 -0.44
N PHE A 123 2.01 5.03 0.51
CA PHE A 123 1.94 6.41 0.98
C PHE A 123 2.48 6.49 2.41
N GLU A 124 3.48 7.34 2.63
CA GLU A 124 4.07 7.56 3.95
C GLU A 124 3.67 8.95 4.45
N TYR A 125 3.15 9.00 5.68
CA TYR A 125 2.60 10.21 6.27
C TYR A 125 3.20 10.50 7.64
N LYS A 126 3.12 11.78 8.05
CA LYS A 126 3.35 12.24 9.41
C LYS A 126 2.05 12.81 9.97
N LYS A 127 1.88 12.71 11.28
CA LYS A 127 0.84 13.44 12.00
C LYS A 127 1.40 14.83 12.31
N GLU A 128 0.80 15.86 11.74
CA GLU A 128 0.93 17.23 12.21
C GLU A 128 -0.17 17.48 13.26
N ASP A 129 -0.14 18.61 13.97
CA ASP A 129 -0.99 18.88 15.15
C ASP A 129 -2.49 18.60 14.92
N ASN A 130 -2.99 18.82 13.71
CA ASN A 130 -4.41 18.69 13.38
C ASN A 130 -4.70 18.00 12.04
N TYR A 131 -3.68 17.56 11.30
CA TYR A 131 -3.88 16.90 10.00
C TYR A 131 -2.72 15.96 9.63
N LEU A 132 -2.95 15.10 8.65
CA LEU A 132 -1.94 14.26 8.05
C LEU A 132 -1.16 15.00 6.95
N LYS A 133 0.17 14.97 7.05
CA LYS A 133 1.05 15.40 5.97
C LYS A 133 1.66 14.18 5.29
N PHE A 134 1.33 13.98 4.03
CA PHE A 134 1.94 12.96 3.19
C PHE A 134 3.26 13.47 2.65
N ILE A 135 4.32 12.75 2.98
CA ILE A 135 5.70 13.17 2.68
C ILE A 135 6.30 12.39 1.51
N SER A 136 5.79 11.19 1.23
CA SER A 136 6.25 10.37 0.11
C SER A 136 5.19 9.39 -0.35
N GLU A 137 5.30 9.10 -1.63
CA GLU A 137 4.59 8.15 -2.45
C GLU A 137 5.64 7.30 -3.13
N LYS A 138 5.44 5.98 -3.16
CA LYS A 138 6.37 5.07 -3.81
C LYS A 138 5.63 3.90 -4.43
N VAL A 139 6.19 3.33 -5.49
CA VAL A 139 5.64 2.16 -6.17
C VAL A 139 6.66 1.03 -6.19
N ALA A 140 6.23 -0.15 -5.75
CA ALA A 140 6.98 -1.39 -5.90
C ALA A 140 6.24 -2.34 -6.85
N GLY A 141 7.01 -3.12 -7.60
CA GLY A 141 6.50 -4.24 -8.39
C GLY A 141 6.96 -4.26 -9.85
N PRO A 142 6.56 -5.30 -10.60
CA PRO A 142 5.63 -6.34 -10.16
C PRO A 142 6.22 -7.24 -9.06
N ILE A 143 5.38 -7.79 -8.18
CA ILE A 143 5.84 -8.57 -7.01
C ILE A 143 6.62 -9.83 -7.41
N SER A 144 6.42 -10.36 -8.63
CA SER A 144 7.22 -11.46 -9.16
C SER A 144 8.72 -11.16 -9.27
N ASP A 145 9.08 -9.87 -9.39
CA ASP A 145 10.45 -9.44 -9.70
C ASP A 145 11.21 -8.98 -8.45
N ILE A 146 10.61 -9.08 -7.26
CA ILE A 146 11.18 -8.59 -6.01
C ILE A 146 11.35 -9.73 -4.99
N GLU A 147 12.41 -9.61 -4.19
CA GLU A 147 12.64 -10.53 -3.07
C GLU A 147 11.74 -10.14 -1.90
N LEU A 148 10.88 -11.08 -1.46
CA LEU A 148 10.03 -10.91 -0.30
C LEU A 148 10.70 -11.48 0.95
N ILE A 149 10.60 -10.75 2.06
CA ILE A 149 10.98 -11.26 3.38
C ILE A 149 9.80 -12.00 3.96
N TYR A 150 10.01 -13.25 4.39
CA TYR A 150 9.05 -14.01 5.15
C TYR A 150 9.45 -14.00 6.62
N TYR A 151 8.50 -13.69 7.50
CA TYR A 151 8.73 -13.61 8.93
C TYR A 151 7.55 -14.20 9.70
N ALA A 152 7.84 -15.01 10.70
CA ALA A 152 6.90 -15.42 11.73
C ALA A 152 7.34 -14.85 13.09
N LYS A 153 6.37 -14.44 13.91
CA LYS A 153 6.62 -13.87 15.24
C LYS A 153 7.47 -14.83 16.08
N GLY A 154 8.59 -14.33 16.60
CA GLY A 154 9.55 -15.12 17.38
C GLY A 154 10.76 -15.60 16.57
N GLU A 155 10.73 -15.53 15.23
CA GLU A 155 11.92 -15.78 14.42
C GLU A 155 12.94 -14.65 14.59
N GLU A 156 14.21 -14.97 14.40
CA GLU A 156 15.26 -13.96 14.25
C GLU A 156 15.22 -13.37 12.83
N THR A 157 15.51 -12.07 12.72
CA THR A 157 15.64 -11.43 11.42
C THR A 157 16.59 -10.25 11.50
N LYS A 158 17.47 -10.14 10.50
CA LYS A 158 18.40 -9.02 10.32
C LYS A 158 17.70 -7.72 9.91
N TYR A 159 16.43 -7.79 9.50
CA TYR A 159 15.66 -6.65 9.02
C TYR A 159 14.80 -6.02 10.13
N LYS A 160 14.71 -4.70 10.12
CA LYS A 160 13.80 -3.88 10.92
C LYS A 160 12.43 -3.82 10.23
N ILE A 161 11.59 -4.80 10.52
CA ILE A 161 10.24 -4.96 9.97
C ILE A 161 9.19 -4.96 11.09
N ARG A 162 7.91 -4.82 10.73
CA ARG A 162 6.79 -4.97 11.69
C ARG A 162 6.70 -6.44 12.12
N ARG A 163 6.59 -6.70 13.42
CA ARG A 163 6.68 -8.04 14.04
C ARG A 163 5.46 -8.41 14.90
N GLU A 164 4.51 -7.50 15.01
CA GLU A 164 3.31 -7.64 15.84
C GLU A 164 2.29 -8.63 15.25
N PHE A 165 2.39 -8.96 13.96
CA PHE A 165 1.41 -9.81 13.28
C PHE A 165 1.58 -11.29 13.63
N ASN A 166 0.46 -11.95 13.90
CA ASN A 166 0.43 -13.40 14.09
C ASN A 166 0.54 -14.14 12.74
N GLY A 167 1.07 -15.36 12.79
CA GLY A 167 1.33 -16.18 11.60
C GLY A 167 2.54 -15.70 10.78
N ARG A 168 2.87 -16.47 9.74
CA ARG A 168 3.95 -16.13 8.81
C ARG A 168 3.44 -15.10 7.80
N HIS A 169 4.16 -14.00 7.63
CA HIS A 169 3.76 -12.90 6.79
C HIS A 169 4.94 -12.36 5.97
N CYS A 170 4.61 -11.63 4.91
CA CYS A 170 5.54 -11.19 3.89
C CYS A 170 5.74 -9.68 3.94
N HIS A 171 6.97 -9.22 3.70
CA HIS A 171 7.32 -7.81 3.60
C HIS A 171 8.06 -7.52 2.30
N ILE A 172 7.86 -6.32 1.77
CA ILE A 172 8.63 -5.75 0.68
C ILE A 172 9.71 -4.85 1.28
N LEU A 173 10.98 -5.08 0.93
CA LEU A 173 12.07 -4.18 1.31
C LEU A 173 11.91 -2.80 0.67
N ASN A 174 12.24 -1.76 1.43
CA ASN A 174 12.14 -0.37 0.99
C ASN A 174 12.98 -0.05 -0.25
N LYS A 175 14.06 -0.81 -0.51
CA LYS A 175 14.88 -0.68 -1.74
C LYS A 175 14.12 -0.99 -3.04
N TYR A 176 13.00 -1.71 -2.97
CA TYR A 176 12.18 -2.06 -4.14
C TYR A 176 11.08 -1.03 -4.44
N TYR A 177 10.90 -0.06 -3.55
CA TYR A 177 10.00 1.06 -3.76
C TYR A 177 10.78 2.20 -4.43
N GLU A 178 10.30 2.62 -5.59
CA GLU A 178 10.79 3.77 -6.35
C GLU A 178 9.82 4.95 -6.26
#